data_AF-A0A257K3Q6-F1
#
_entry.id   AF-A0A257K3Q6-F1
#
_cell.length_a   1.000
_cell.length_b   1.000
_cell.length_c   1.000
_cell.angle_alpha   90.00
_cell.angle_beta   90.00
_cell.angle_gamma   90.00
#
_symmetry.space_group_name_H-M   'P 1'
#
loop_
_entity.id
_entity.type
_entity.pdbx_description
1 polymer ?
#
loop_
_entity_poly.entity_id
_entity_poly.type
_entity_poly.pdbx_seq_one_letter_code
_entity_poly.pdbx_strand_id
1 'polypeptide(L)'
;MAFDEIKENAEDLQEQAKAFLESNVSYYKLWLFKVAMKSTTMLLKIFLLSVVLVMVILFFSIAGALALGYAFHNFAYGFLIVGGFYVIIGIFVYRIKDKIVEGPVLEKFSEFFFND
;
A
#
# COMPACT_ATOMS: atom_id res chain seq x y z
N MET A 1 41.99 34.98 10.32
CA MET A 1 41.41 34.80 11.67
C MET A 1 39.90 34.56 11.66
N ALA A 2 39.11 34.93 10.65
CA ALA A 2 37.69 34.54 10.58
C ALA A 2 37.45 33.11 10.02
N PHE A 3 38.36 32.60 9.18
CA PHE A 3 38.23 31.26 8.59
C PHE A 3 38.57 30.13 9.57
N ASP A 4 39.47 30.39 10.53
CA ASP A 4 39.83 29.41 11.55
C ASP A 4 38.69 29.21 12.57
N GLU A 5 38.02 30.28 12.99
CA GLU A 5 36.82 30.21 13.85
C GLU A 5 35.64 29.47 13.19
N ILE A 6 35.44 29.64 11.87
CA ILE A 6 34.38 28.92 11.14
C ILE A 6 34.71 27.43 11.04
N LYS A 7 35.99 27.09 10.87
CA LYS A 7 36.45 25.71 10.79
C LYS A 7 36.33 24.99 12.14
N GLU A 8 36.66 25.69 13.23
CA GLU A 8 36.57 25.18 14.60
C GLU A 8 35.10 24.97 15.02
N ASN A 9 34.20 25.93 14.71
CA ASN A 9 32.76 25.75 14.92
C ASN A 9 32.14 24.65 14.05
N ALA A 10 32.64 24.45 12.82
CA ALA A 10 32.18 23.39 11.94
C ALA A 10 32.62 22.00 12.43
N GLU A 11 33.82 21.88 12.99
CA GLU A 11 34.29 20.64 13.64
C GLU A 11 33.48 20.34 14.91
N ASP A 12 33.21 21.34 15.76
CA ASP A 12 32.36 21.18 16.96
C ASP A 12 30.91 20.82 16.63
N LEU A 13 30.33 21.42 15.58
CA LEU A 13 28.99 21.07 15.10
C LEU A 13 28.94 19.64 14.54
N GLN A 14 29.99 19.19 13.87
CA GLN A 14 30.09 17.82 13.34
C GLN A 14 30.23 16.79 14.47
N GLU A 15 30.95 17.14 15.54
CA GLU A 15 31.14 16.29 16.71
C GLU A 15 29.87 16.19 17.56
N GLN A 16 29.16 17.31 17.76
CA GLN A 16 27.85 17.33 18.43
C GLN A 16 26.77 16.63 17.61
N ALA A 17 26.78 16.75 16.27
CA ALA A 17 25.88 16.01 15.40
C ALA A 17 26.15 14.50 15.44
N LYS A 18 27.41 14.07 15.49
CA LYS A 18 27.79 12.67 15.71
C LYS A 18 27.32 12.14 17.06
N ALA A 19 27.52 12.90 18.13
CA ALA A 19 27.09 12.50 19.48
C ALA A 19 25.54 12.45 19.61
N PHE A 20 24.82 13.36 18.96
CA PHE A 20 23.36 13.34 18.89
C PHE A 20 22.83 12.16 18.07
N LEU A 21 23.50 11.80 16.97
CA LEU A 21 23.15 10.62 16.18
C LEU A 21 23.43 9.35 16.99
N GLU A 22 24.62 9.22 17.61
CA GLU A 22 25.01 8.06 18.44
C GLU A 22 24.07 7.81 19.63
N SER A 23 23.67 8.86 20.35
CA SER A 23 22.76 8.73 21.50
C SER A 23 21.36 8.26 21.08
N ASN A 24 20.89 8.66 19.90
CA ASN A 24 19.55 8.35 19.38
C ASN A 24 19.49 7.08 18.51
N VAL A 25 20.64 6.47 18.14
CA VAL A 25 20.69 5.22 17.35
C VAL A 25 19.89 4.12 18.01
N SER A 26 20.01 3.95 19.33
CA SER A 26 19.33 2.89 20.07
C SER A 26 17.80 3.01 19.97
N TYR A 27 17.29 4.25 20.02
CA TYR A 27 15.87 4.54 19.92
C TYR A 27 15.36 4.34 18.49
N TYR A 28 16.10 4.84 17.49
CA TYR A 28 15.76 4.64 16.07
C TYR A 28 15.84 3.18 15.66
N LYS A 29 16.81 2.42 16.17
CA LYS A 29 16.96 0.98 15.89
C LYS A 29 15.76 0.19 16.42
N LEU A 30 15.30 0.46 17.64
CA LEU A 30 14.07 -0.14 18.19
C LEU A 30 12.81 0.34 17.46
N TRP A 31 12.75 1.63 17.11
CA TRP A 31 11.60 2.20 16.41
C TRP A 31 11.46 1.65 14.99
N LEU A 32 12.57 1.58 14.22
CA LEU A 32 12.64 0.90 12.92
C LEU A 32 12.25 -0.57 13.05
N PHE A 33 12.75 -1.27 14.07
CA PHE A 33 12.38 -2.67 14.31
C PHE A 33 10.88 -2.82 14.61
N LYS A 34 10.33 -1.92 15.42
CA LYS A 34 8.89 -1.88 15.76
C LYS A 34 8.04 -1.54 14.54
N VAL A 35 8.46 -0.59 13.71
CA VAL A 35 7.78 -0.20 12.46
C VAL A 35 7.86 -1.33 11.43
N ALA A 36 9.02 -1.94 11.25
CA ALA A 36 9.22 -3.08 10.34
C ALA A 36 8.38 -4.29 10.76
N MET A 37 8.40 -4.65 12.04
CA MET A 37 7.60 -5.75 12.58
C MET A 37 6.10 -5.45 12.51
N LYS A 38 5.67 -4.23 12.86
CA LYS A 38 4.25 -3.83 12.80
C LYS A 38 3.76 -3.78 11.35
N SER A 39 4.56 -3.26 10.43
CA SER A 39 4.27 -3.24 8.99
C SER A 39 4.15 -4.66 8.44
N THR A 40 5.12 -5.52 8.72
CA THR A 40 5.12 -6.92 8.26
C THR A 40 3.92 -7.69 8.80
N THR A 41 3.60 -7.52 10.08
CA THR A 41 2.47 -8.21 10.71
C THR A 41 1.13 -7.69 10.18
N MET A 42 1.03 -6.39 9.90
CA MET A 42 -0.17 -5.79 9.30
C MET A 42 -0.36 -6.23 7.85
N LEU A 43 0.71 -6.25 7.06
CA LEU A 43 0.72 -6.76 5.69
C LEU A 43 0.31 -8.23 5.64
N LEU A 44 0.89 -9.08 6.50
CA LEU A 44 0.51 -10.49 6.62
C LEU A 44 -0.98 -10.65 6.99
N LYS A 45 -1.49 -9.86 7.94
CA LYS A 45 -2.90 -9.91 8.34
C LYS A 45 -3.83 -9.50 7.21
N ILE A 46 -3.52 -8.42 6.49
CA ILE A 46 -4.30 -7.97 5.32
C ILE A 46 -4.23 -9.02 4.21
N PHE A 47 -3.05 -9.59 3.96
CA PHE A 47 -2.86 -10.64 2.97
C PHE A 47 -3.72 -11.86 3.26
N LEU A 48 -3.63 -12.42 4.47
CA LEU A 48 -4.45 -13.54 4.94
C LEU A 48 -5.95 -13.24 4.82
N LEU A 49 -6.39 -12.06 5.27
CA LEU A 49 -7.79 -11.65 5.16
C LEU A 49 -8.23 -11.54 3.69
N SER A 50 -7.38 -10.99 2.82
CA SER A 50 -7.68 -10.84 1.39
C SER A 50 -7.84 -12.19 0.71
N VAL A 51 -7.01 -13.18 1.04
CA VAL A 51 -7.09 -14.52 0.46
C VAL A 51 -8.41 -15.18 0.82
N VAL A 52 -8.81 -15.10 2.09
CA VAL A 52 -10.11 -15.62 2.55
C VAL A 52 -11.26 -14.89 1.85
N LEU A 53 -11.19 -13.56 1.73
CA LEU A 53 -12.23 -12.76 1.10
C LEU A 53 -12.38 -13.07 -0.39
N VAL A 54 -11.27 -13.22 -1.12
CA VAL A 54 -11.28 -13.64 -2.53
C VAL A 54 -11.90 -15.03 -2.68
N MET A 55 -11.56 -15.98 -1.80
CA MET A 55 -12.19 -17.30 -1.81
C MET A 55 -13.70 -17.22 -1.62
N VAL A 56 -14.17 -16.46 -0.63
CA VAL A 56 -15.61 -16.27 -0.38
C VAL A 56 -16.31 -15.72 -1.64
N ILE A 57 -15.78 -14.64 -2.22
CA ILE A 57 -16.34 -14.03 -3.44
C ILE A 57 -16.40 -15.03 -4.59
N LEU A 58 -15.35 -15.84 -4.77
CA LEU A 58 -15.29 -16.86 -5.81
C LEU A 58 -16.39 -17.91 -5.64
N PHE A 59 -16.57 -18.44 -4.43
CA PHE A 59 -17.65 -19.40 -4.14
C PHE A 59 -19.04 -18.79 -4.36
N PHE A 60 -19.27 -17.55 -3.90
CA PHE A 60 -20.52 -16.85 -4.14
C PHE A 60 -20.79 -16.64 -5.63
N SER A 61 -19.75 -16.42 -6.42
CA SER A 61 -19.88 -16.21 -7.87
C SER A 61 -20.23 -17.50 -8.60
N ILE A 62 -19.61 -18.62 -8.20
CA ILE A 62 -19.96 -19.94 -8.72
C ILE A 62 -21.42 -20.26 -8.34
N ALA A 63 -21.80 -20.05 -7.09
CA ALA A 63 -23.17 -20.27 -6.64
C ALA A 63 -24.18 -19.40 -7.41
N GLY A 64 -23.87 -18.12 -7.62
CA GLY A 64 -24.70 -17.21 -8.41
C GLY A 64 -24.81 -17.62 -9.87
N ALA A 65 -23.70 -18.02 -10.50
CA ALA A 65 -23.68 -18.50 -11.88
C ALA A 65 -24.50 -19.79 -12.03
N LEU A 66 -24.40 -20.72 -11.07
CA LEU A 66 -25.20 -21.94 -11.06
C LEU A 66 -26.68 -21.63 -10.84
N ALA A 67 -27.04 -20.76 -9.90
CA ALA A 67 -28.42 -20.37 -9.64
C ALA A 67 -29.07 -19.71 -10.88
N LEU A 68 -28.35 -18.80 -11.53
CA LEU A 68 -28.78 -18.21 -12.81
C LEU A 68 -28.85 -19.28 -13.91
N GLY A 69 -27.87 -20.19 -13.97
CA GLY A 69 -27.86 -21.29 -14.92
C GLY A 69 -29.08 -22.21 -14.80
N TYR A 70 -29.50 -22.53 -13.57
CA TYR A 70 -30.73 -23.28 -13.32
C TYR A 70 -31.98 -22.50 -13.70
N ALA A 71 -32.04 -21.19 -13.39
CA ALA A 71 -33.18 -20.34 -13.74
C ALA A 71 -33.37 -20.20 -15.26
N PHE A 72 -32.27 -20.15 -16.02
CA PHE A 72 -32.28 -20.08 -17.49
C PHE A 72 -32.24 -21.46 -18.17
N HIS A 73 -32.32 -22.57 -17.41
CA HIS A 73 -32.15 -23.95 -17.87
C HIS A 73 -30.87 -24.20 -18.71
N ASN A 74 -29.87 -23.32 -18.58
CA ASN A 74 -28.65 -23.37 -19.34
C ASN A 74 -27.51 -22.67 -18.57
N PHE A 75 -26.53 -23.47 -18.16
CA PHE A 75 -25.38 -23.01 -17.38
C PHE A 75 -24.52 -22.00 -18.14
N ALA A 76 -24.44 -22.06 -19.47
CA ALA A 76 -23.63 -21.14 -20.26
C ALA A 76 -24.09 -19.68 -20.06
N TYR A 77 -25.40 -19.42 -20.04
CA TYR A 77 -25.93 -18.08 -19.77
C TYR A 77 -25.66 -17.61 -18.34
N GLY A 78 -25.73 -18.51 -17.36
CA GLY A 78 -25.41 -18.20 -15.96
C GLY A 78 -23.97 -17.70 -15.80
N PHE A 79 -23.00 -18.42 -16.37
CA PHE A 79 -21.60 -17.99 -16.35
C PHE A 79 -21.35 -16.74 -17.19
N LEU A 80 -22.03 -16.58 -18.33
CA LEU A 80 -21.87 -15.41 -19.21
C LEU A 80 -22.36 -14.13 -18.52
N ILE A 81 -23.50 -14.19 -17.83
CA ILE A 81 -24.03 -13.04 -17.06
C ILE A 81 -23.09 -12.66 -15.92
N VAL A 82 -22.61 -13.63 -15.14
CA VAL A 82 -21.68 -13.37 -14.02
C VAL A 82 -20.34 -12.85 -14.55
N GLY A 83 -19.82 -13.41 -15.64
CA GLY A 83 -18.61 -12.92 -16.31
C GLY A 83 -18.77 -11.50 -16.84
N GLY A 84 -19.90 -11.20 -17.49
CA GLY A 84 -20.22 -9.85 -17.95
C GLY A 84 -20.32 -8.84 -16.82
N PHE A 85 -20.92 -9.22 -15.69
CA PHE A 85 -20.96 -8.40 -14.48
C PHE A 85 -19.56 -8.06 -13.97
N TYR A 86 -18.63 -9.02 -13.97
CA TYR A 86 -17.23 -8.76 -13.60
C TYR A 86 -16.50 -7.81 -14.55
N VAL A 87 -16.78 -7.89 -15.85
CA VAL A 87 -16.24 -6.95 -16.84
C VAL A 87 -16.74 -5.53 -16.57
N ILE A 88 -18.03 -5.36 -16.28
CA ILE A 88 -18.61 -4.05 -15.94
C ILE A 88 -17.96 -3.48 -14.68
N ILE A 89 -17.79 -4.29 -13.62
CA ILE A 89 -17.05 -3.88 -12.42
C ILE A 89 -15.62 -3.47 -12.78
N GLY A 90 -14.92 -4.24 -13.61
CA GLY A 90 -13.56 -3.93 -14.05
C GLY A 90 -13.46 -2.56 -14.74
N ILE A 91 -14.39 -2.26 -15.64
CA ILE A 91 -14.48 -0.95 -16.31
C ILE A 91 -14.76 0.17 -15.30
N PHE A 92 -15.66 -0.07 -14.34
CA PHE A 92 -15.99 0.92 -13.31
C PHE A 92 -14.80 1.22 -12.40
N VAL A 93 -14.07 0.19 -11.98
CA VAL A 93 -12.82 0.32 -11.20
C VAL A 93 -11.77 1.07 -12.01
N TYR A 94 -11.60 0.75 -13.30
CA TYR A 94 -10.65 1.44 -14.17
C TYR A 94 -10.94 2.94 -14.25
N ARG A 95 -12.20 3.35 -14.46
CA ARG A 95 -12.58 4.77 -14.49
C ARG A 95 -12.40 5.50 -13.15
N ILE A 96 -12.56 4.80 -12.03
CA ILE A 96 -12.42 5.38 -10.68
C ILE A 96 -10.94 5.47 -10.29
N LYS A 97 -10.10 4.52 -10.73
CA LYS A 97 -8.68 4.47 -10.40
C LYS A 97 -7.97 5.76 -10.81
N ASP A 98 -8.26 6.28 -12.00
CA ASP A 98 -7.67 7.53 -12.51
C ASP A 98 -8.06 8.75 -11.64
N LYS A 99 -9.25 8.73 -11.03
CA LYS A 99 -9.73 9.85 -10.19
C LYS A 99 -9.35 9.74 -8.71
N ILE A 100 -9.32 8.53 -8.14
CA ILE A 100 -9.14 8.32 -6.69
C ILE A 100 -7.72 7.89 -6.34
N VAL A 101 -7.04 7.16 -7.23
CA VAL A 101 -5.71 6.61 -6.95
C VAL A 101 -4.64 7.49 -7.56
N GLU A 102 -4.75 7.88 -8.83
CA GLU A 102 -3.67 8.66 -9.47
C GLU A 102 -3.51 10.05 -8.88
N GLY A 103 -4.58 10.79 -8.56
CA GLY A 103 -4.49 12.13 -7.97
C GLY A 103 -3.66 12.19 -6.68
N PRO A 104 -4.13 11.59 -5.57
CA PRO A 104 -3.44 11.69 -4.28
C PRO A 104 -2.16 10.85 -4.19
N VAL A 105 -2.00 9.79 -5.00
CA VAL A 105 -0.74 9.04 -5.04
C VAL A 105 0.31 9.83 -5.79
N LEU A 106 -0.01 10.41 -6.96
CA LEU A 106 0.95 11.20 -7.72
C LEU A 106 1.33 12.50 -7.00
N GLU A 107 0.39 13.13 -6.30
CA GLU A 107 0.65 14.32 -5.47
C GLU A 107 1.61 13.99 -4.32
N LYS A 108 1.39 12.88 -3.60
CA LYS A 108 2.30 12.43 -2.53
C LYS A 108 3.66 11.97 -3.03
N PHE A 109 3.73 11.31 -4.19
CA PHE A 109 5.00 10.94 -4.82
C PHE A 109 5.75 12.16 -5.33
N SER A 110 5.03 13.16 -5.85
CA SER A 110 5.62 14.44 -6.27
C SER A 110 6.21 15.19 -5.08
N GLU A 111 5.47 15.33 -3.98
CA GLU A 111 5.97 16.02 -2.77
C GLU A 111 7.19 15.31 -2.16
N PHE A 112 7.21 13.97 -2.17
CA PHE A 112 8.34 13.20 -1.65
C PHE A 112 9.60 13.27 -2.53
N PHE A 113 9.44 13.49 -3.84
CA PHE A 113 10.54 13.50 -4.80
C PHE A 113 11.05 14.91 -5.14
N PHE A 114 10.19 15.93 -5.06
CA PHE A 114 10.53 17.32 -5.38
C PHE A 114 10.84 18.20 -4.17
N ASN A 115 10.70 17.69 -2.94
CA ASN A 115 10.98 18.44 -1.72
C ASN A 115 12.24 17.95 -0.98
N ASP A 116 13.25 17.51 -1.75
CA ASP A 116 14.65 17.54 -1.32
C ASP A 116 15.23 18.95 -1.50
#